data_AF-A0A167JNZ2-F1
#
_entry.id   AF-A0A167JNZ2-F1
#
_cell.length_a   1.000
_cell.length_b   1.000
_cell.length_c   1.000
_cell.angle_alpha   90.00
_cell.angle_beta   90.00
_cell.angle_gamma   90.00
#
_symmetry.space_group_name_H-M   'P 1'
#
loop_
_entity.id
_entity.type
_entity.pdbx_description
1 polymer ?
#
loop_
_entity_poly.entity_id
_entity_poly.type
_entity_poly.pdbx_seq_one_letter_code
_entity_poly.pdbx_strand_id
1 'polypeptide(L)' 'MSNMLKTLVKDYGWIHTSLGVAGNATFVVGSVLFLPQFENLQKLAVWLFIVGSALMLVGALGSLAVKLYDDR' A
#
# COMPACT_ATOMS: atom_id res chain seq x y z
N MET A 1 27.88 3.02 -3.19
CA MET A 1 26.94 3.64 -2.23
C MET A 1 26.04 2.55 -1.69
N SER A 2 26.32 2.16 -0.44
CA SER A 2 25.73 1.17 0.48
C SER A 2 24.96 -0.05 -0.06
N ASN A 3 25.56 -1.25 0.08
CA ASN A 3 24.92 -2.56 -0.05
C ASN A 3 23.58 -2.68 0.71
N MET A 4 23.39 -1.87 1.76
CA MET A 4 22.19 -1.86 2.60
C MET A 4 20.93 -1.35 1.86
N LEU A 5 21.07 -0.37 0.96
CA LEU A 5 19.95 0.12 0.13
C LEU A 5 19.52 -0.94 -0.88
N LYS A 6 20.48 -1.69 -1.46
CA LYS A 6 20.19 -2.79 -2.38
C LYS A 6 19.45 -3.92 -1.67
N THR A 7 19.87 -4.29 -0.46
CA THR A 7 19.19 -5.32 0.32
C THR A 7 17.78 -4.89 0.74
N LEU A 8 17.60 -3.68 1.26
CA LEU A 8 16.30 -3.22 1.75
C LEU A 8 15.28 -2.97 0.62
N VAL A 9 15.74 -2.52 -0.54
CA VAL A 9 14.87 -2.21 -1.70
C VAL A 9 14.63 -3.46 -2.56
N LYS A 10 15.64 -4.30 -2.77
CA LYS A 10 15.59 -5.42 -3.71
C LYS A 10 15.38 -6.77 -3.04
N ASP A 11 16.18 -7.12 -2.03
CA ASP A 11 16.06 -8.41 -1.34
C ASP A 11 14.78 -8.48 -0.47
N TYR A 12 14.32 -7.32 0.01
CA TYR A 12 13.03 -7.16 0.71
C TYR A 12 11.93 -6.58 -0.17
N GLY A 13 12.01 -6.75 -1.50
CA GLY A 13 11.01 -6.21 -2.43
C GLY A 13 9.57 -6.72 -2.19
N TRP A 14 9.45 -7.89 -1.57
CA TRP A 14 8.18 -8.44 -1.12
C TRP A 14 7.48 -7.57 -0.07
N ILE A 15 8.21 -6.76 0.72
CA ILE A 15 7.61 -5.92 1.77
C ILE A 15 6.71 -4.85 1.15
N HIS A 16 7.25 -4.03 0.24
CA HIS A 16 6.45 -2.96 -0.37
C HIS A 16 5.37 -3.53 -1.31
N THR A 17 5.62 -4.68 -1.94
CA THR A 17 4.60 -5.39 -2.74
C THR A 17 3.45 -5.88 -1.86
N SER A 18 3.75 -6.55 -0.74
CA SER A 18 2.74 -7.03 0.21
C SER A 18 1.98 -5.88 0.87
N LEU A 19 2.64 -4.78 1.20
CA LEU A 19 1.98 -3.56 1.69
C LEU A 19 1.03 -2.99 0.64
N GLY A 20 1.45 -2.93 -0.63
CA GLY A 20 0.60 -2.52 -1.73
C GLY A 20 -0.64 -3.41 -1.89
N VAL A 21 -0.47 -4.73 -1.85
CA VAL A 21 -1.58 -5.69 -1.95
C VAL A 21 -2.53 -5.58 -0.76
N ALA A 22 -2.01 -5.55 0.47
CA ALA A 22 -2.81 -5.39 1.68
C ALA A 22 -3.55 -4.06 1.70
N GLY A 23 -2.90 -3.00 1.22
CA GLY A 23 -3.50 -1.67 1.05
C GLY A 23 -4.68 -1.70 0.07
N ASN A 24 -4.49 -2.29 -1.11
CA ASN A 24 -5.54 -2.43 -2.11
C ASN A 24 -6.74 -3.23 -1.58
N ALA A 25 -6.50 -4.35 -0.90
CA ALA A 25 -7.56 -5.16 -0.33
C ALA A 25 -8.37 -4.36 0.73
N THR A 26 -7.67 -3.70 1.66
CA THR A 26 -8.28 -2.87 2.70
C THR A 26 -9.06 -1.71 2.09
N PHE A 27 -8.50 -1.06 1.06
CA PHE A 27 -9.14 0.02 0.33
C PHE A 27 -10.46 -0.44 -0.31
N VAL A 28 -10.45 -1.57 -1.03
CA VAL A 28 -11.66 -2.12 -1.66
C VAL A 28 -12.74 -2.44 -0.63
N VAL A 29 -12.38 -3.05 0.51
CA VAL A 29 -13.34 -3.31 1.60
C VAL A 29 -13.92 -2.00 2.13
N GLY A 30 -13.08 -0.99 2.39
CA GLY A 30 -13.53 0.34 2.80
C GLY A 30 -14.47 0.98 1.77
N SER A 31 -14.15 0.89 0.47
CA SER A 31 -14.98 1.39 -0.63
C SER A 31 -16.36 0.74 -0.69
N VAL A 32 -16.45 -0.58 -0.47
CA VAL A 32 -17.75 -1.28 -0.43
C VAL A 32 -18.59 -0.82 0.77
N LEU A 33 -17.96 -0.55 1.92
CA LEU A 33 -18.67 -0.07 3.11
C LEU A 33 -19.17 1.37 2.99
N PHE A 34 -18.83 2.11 1.93
CA PHE A 34 -19.47 3.40 1.62
C PHE A 34 -20.86 3.26 0.98
N LEU A 35 -21.27 2.06 0.61
CA LEU A 35 -22.61 1.84 0.06
C LEU A 35 -23.70 2.19 1.11
N PRO A 36 -24.86 2.74 0.68
CA PRO A 36 -25.92 3.18 1.59
C PRO A 36 -26.40 2.12 2.59
N GLN A 37 -26.31 0.84 2.22
CA GLN A 37 -26.68 -0.31 3.05
C GLN A 37 -25.83 -0.46 4.31
N PHE A 38 -24.67 0.20 4.38
CA PHE A 38 -23.72 0.14 5.50
C PHE A 38 -23.50 1.50 6.15
N GLU A 39 -24.48 2.41 6.11
CA GLU A 39 -24.35 3.78 6.64
C GLU A 39 -23.87 3.80 8.11
N ASN A 40 -24.32 2.83 8.93
CA ASN A 40 -23.88 2.67 10.31
C ASN A 40 -22.39 2.33 10.47
N LEU A 41 -21.73 1.88 9.41
CA LEU A 41 -20.30 1.54 9.37
C LEU A 41 -19.44 2.62 8.70
N GLN A 42 -19.99 3.80 8.36
CA GLN A 42 -19.24 4.84 7.65
C GLN A 42 -17.92 5.23 8.31
N LYS A 43 -17.86 5.34 9.64
CA LYS A 43 -16.61 5.67 10.34
C LYS A 43 -15.52 4.62 10.10
N LEU A 44 -15.92 3.34 10.10
CA LEU A 44 -15.00 2.24 9.79
C LEU A 44 -14.60 2.26 8.31
N ALA A 45 -15.55 2.50 7.40
CA ALA A 45 -15.29 2.64 5.96
C ALA A 45 -14.22 3.70 5.66
N VAL A 46 -14.35 4.88 6.29
CA VAL A 46 -13.38 5.98 6.17
C VAL A 46 -11.99 5.56 6.63
N TRP A 47 -11.86 4.92 7.79
CA TRP A 47 -10.55 4.50 8.29
C TRP A 47 -9.93 3.40 7.43
N LEU A 48 -10.71 2.43 6.95
CA LEU A 48 -10.23 1.41 6.01
C LEU A 48 -9.77 2.04 4.69
N PHE A 49 -10.47 3.06 4.20
CA PHE A 49 -10.06 3.80 3.01
C PHE A 49 -8.76 4.57 3.23
N ILE A 50 -8.61 5.29 4.35
CA ILE A 50 -7.40 6.04 4.69
C ILE A 50 -6.20 5.09 4.86
N VAL A 51 -6.36 4.03 5.65
CA VAL A 51 -5.27 3.06 5.89
C VAL A 51 -4.93 2.30 4.61
N GLY A 52 -5.94 1.84 3.87
CA GLY A 52 -5.76 1.14 2.60
C GLY A 52 -4.99 1.98 1.58
N SER A 53 -5.44 3.22 1.35
CA SER A 53 -4.77 4.15 0.42
C SER A 53 -3.35 4.52 0.87
N ALA A 54 -3.10 4.70 2.17
CA ALA A 54 -1.76 4.95 2.69
C ALA A 54 -0.79 3.76 2.44
N LEU A 55 -1.25 2.53 2.68
CA LEU A 55 -0.48 1.32 2.40
C LEU A 55 -0.18 1.14 0.91
N MET A 56 -1.16 1.43 0.04
CA MET A 56 -0.97 1.44 -1.42
C MET A 56 0.10 2.45 -1.84
N LEU A 57 0.07 3.66 -1.26
CA LEU A 57 1.05 4.69 -1.54
C LEU A 57 2.47 4.25 -1.14
N VAL A 58 2.63 3.68 0.06
CA VAL A 58 3.91 3.13 0.51
C VAL A 58 4.40 2.02 -0.43
N GLY A 59 3.51 1.12 -0.84
CA GLY A 59 3.84 0.07 -1.79
C GLY A 59 4.33 0.63 -3.14
N ALA A 60 3.62 1.62 -3.69
CA ALA A 60 3.96 2.27 -4.95
C ALA A 60 5.31 3.02 -4.87
N LEU A 61 5.56 3.73 -3.77
CA LEU A 61 6.83 4.42 -3.55
C LEU A 61 8.01 3.44 -3.44
N GLY A 62 7.81 2.30 -2.76
CA GLY A 62 8.80 1.23 -2.72
C GLY A 62 9.12 0.68 -4.10
N SER A 63 8.10 0.36 -4.90
CA SER A 63 8.30 -0.11 -6.28
C SER A 63 8.95 0.93 -7.19
N LEU A 64 8.63 2.22 -7.02
CA LEU A 64 9.27 3.30 -7.76
C LEU A 64 10.76 3.42 -7.39
N ALA A 65 11.10 3.31 -6.10
CA ALA A 65 12.48 3.34 -5.64
C ALA A 65 13.32 2.18 -6.22
N VAL A 66 12.74 0.97 -6.33
CA VAL A 66 13.39 -0.17 -7.01
C VAL A 66 13.69 0.16 -8.46
N LYS A 67 12.70 0.68 -9.21
CA LYS A 67 12.86 0.98 -10.64
C LYS A 67 13.92 2.05 -10.88
N LEU A 68 13.90 3.14 -10.10
CA LEU A 68 14.91 4.21 -10.20
C LEU A 68 16.32 3.74 -9.83
N TYR A 69 16.43 2.70 -9.00
CA TYR A 69 17.71 2.08 -8.67
C TYR A 69 18.21 1.18 -9.79
N ASP A 70 17.33 0.39 -10.44
CA ASP A 70 17.71 -0.52 -11.53
C ASP A 70 18.04 0.22 -12.85
N ASP A 71 17.47 1.41 -13.06
CA ASP A 71 17.78 2.28 -14.22
C ASP A 71 19.11 3.06 -14.08
N ARG A 72 19.80 2.98 -12.94
CA ARG A 72 21.09 3.64 -12.66
C ARG A 72 22.27 2.71 -12.75
#